data_AF-A0A2A3H154-F1
#
_entry.id   AF-A0A2A3H154-F1
#
_cell.length_a   1.000
_cell.length_b   1.000
_cell.length_c   1.000
_cell.angle_alpha   90.00
_cell.angle_beta   90.00
_cell.angle_gamma   90.00
#
_symmetry.space_group_name_H-M   'P 1'
#
loop_
_entity.id
_entity.type
_entity.pdbx_description
1 polymer ?
#
loop_
_entity_poly.entity_id
_entity_poly.type
_entity_poly.pdbx_seq_one_letter_code
_entity_poly.pdbx_strand_id
1 'polypeptide(L)'
;MNETPAHGAPDGATPGAGPAPSLRAYLGLYSAGFVGREEMIATVAAWPFEPEEGLDEGHPEPTHQDNTLSVVSAARLLGQLTREDVAEIQRRIDLRADGGAGGGTERRP
;
A
#
# COMPACT_ATOMS: atom_id res chain seq x y z
N MET A 1 -24.96 -12.62 49.25
CA MET A 1 -23.91 -13.20 48.40
C MET A 1 -24.25 -12.79 46.97
N ASN A 2 -23.69 -11.67 46.51
CA ASN A 2 -23.83 -11.19 45.13
C ASN A 2 -22.42 -10.95 44.61
N GLU A 3 -21.88 -11.87 43.83
CA GLU A 3 -20.63 -11.69 43.11
C GLU A 3 -20.95 -11.47 41.64
N THR A 4 -20.79 -10.21 41.22
CA THR A 4 -20.80 -9.74 39.84
C THR A 4 -19.66 -10.41 39.07
N PRO A 5 -19.89 -11.10 37.94
CA PRO A 5 -18.78 -11.55 37.11
C PRO A 5 -18.11 -10.34 36.47
N ALA A 6 -16.78 -10.29 36.62
CA ALA A 6 -15.91 -9.30 36.02
C ALA A 6 -16.18 -9.21 34.51
N HIS A 7 -16.53 -8.01 34.07
CA HIS A 7 -16.54 -7.64 32.67
C HIS A 7 -15.12 -7.85 32.13
N GLY A 8 -14.94 -8.92 31.36
CA GLY A 8 -13.70 -9.21 30.67
C GLY A 8 -13.29 -7.99 29.86
N ALA A 9 -12.09 -7.49 30.15
CA ALA A 9 -11.44 -6.50 29.33
C ALA A 9 -11.45 -6.98 27.86
N PRO A 10 -11.74 -6.12 26.87
CA PRO A 10 -11.51 -6.48 25.49
C PRO A 10 -10.02 -6.75 25.32
N ASP A 11 -9.74 -8.01 25.05
CA ASP A 11 -8.47 -8.57 24.67
C ASP A 11 -7.85 -7.75 23.52
N GLY A 12 -6.58 -7.37 23.71
CA GLY A 12 -5.64 -7.36 22.59
C GLY A 12 -5.76 -6.27 21.52
N ALA A 13 -6.11 -5.02 21.85
CA ALA A 13 -5.74 -3.91 20.96
C ALA A 13 -4.24 -3.63 21.13
N THR A 14 -3.39 -4.31 20.36
CA THR A 14 -1.96 -4.00 20.27
C THR A 14 -1.79 -2.51 19.91
N PRO A 15 -1.23 -1.66 20.79
CA PRO A 15 -0.96 -0.27 20.45
C PRO A 15 0.33 -0.22 19.63
N GLY A 16 0.25 -0.53 18.34
CA GLY A 16 1.45 -0.60 17.48
C GLY A 16 1.21 -0.49 15.98
N ALA A 17 -0.03 -0.56 15.51
CA ALA A 17 -0.37 -0.26 14.12
C ALA A 17 -1.49 0.77 14.13
N GLY A 18 -1.14 2.06 13.97
CA GLY A 18 -2.12 3.00 13.44
C GLY A 18 -2.66 2.45 12.12
N PRO A 19 -3.88 2.83 11.70
CA PRO A 19 -4.43 2.36 10.43
C PRO A 19 -3.37 2.55 9.34
N ALA A 20 -3.06 1.47 8.61
CA ALA A 20 -2.14 1.57 7.48
C ALA A 20 -2.60 2.72 6.59
N PRO A 21 -1.71 3.62 6.17
CA PRO A 21 -2.11 4.75 5.35
C PRO A 21 -2.83 4.21 4.10
N SER A 22 -4.01 4.73 3.79
CA SER A 22 -4.78 4.30 2.61
C SER A 22 -4.27 5.06 1.39
N LEU A 23 -3.85 4.36 0.34
CA LEU A 23 -3.36 4.99 -0.90
C LEU A 23 -4.43 5.88 -1.52
N ARG A 24 -5.69 5.45 -1.45
CA ARG A 24 -6.85 6.21 -1.93
C ARG A 24 -7.00 7.55 -1.21
N ALA A 25 -6.81 7.57 0.11
CA ALA A 25 -6.87 8.80 0.90
C ALA A 25 -5.72 9.76 0.51
N TYR A 26 -4.52 9.21 0.30
CA TYR A 26 -3.35 9.99 -0.14
C TYR A 26 -3.55 10.59 -1.55
N LEU A 27 -4.06 9.82 -2.50
CA LEU A 27 -4.40 10.32 -3.85
C LEU A 27 -5.52 11.37 -3.81
N GLY A 28 -6.43 11.28 -2.82
CA GLY A 28 -7.39 12.33 -2.52
C GLY A 28 -6.74 13.66 -2.12
N LEU A 29 -5.68 13.62 -1.29
CA LEU A 29 -4.91 14.81 -0.91
C LEU A 29 -4.18 15.44 -2.10
N TYR A 30 -3.61 14.62 -2.98
CA TYR A 30 -3.04 15.08 -4.25
C TYR A 30 -4.07 15.76 -5.14
N SER A 31 -5.23 15.12 -5.32
CA SER A 31 -6.33 15.67 -6.12
C SER A 31 -6.87 16.99 -5.55
N ALA A 32 -6.77 17.20 -4.24
CA ALA A 32 -7.14 18.44 -3.57
C ALA A 32 -6.02 19.51 -3.60
N GLY A 33 -4.84 19.20 -4.15
CA GLY A 33 -3.73 20.13 -4.34
C GLY A 33 -2.81 20.29 -3.13
N PHE A 34 -2.94 19.44 -2.09
CA PHE A 34 -2.10 19.50 -0.89
C PHE A 34 -0.74 18.83 -1.07
N VAL A 35 -0.59 17.99 -2.11
CA VAL A 35 0.61 17.21 -2.42
C VAL A 35 1.08 17.61 -3.82
N GLY A 36 2.38 17.86 -3.97
CA GLY A 36 2.97 18.15 -5.28
C GLY A 36 3.10 16.90 -6.16
N ARG A 37 3.15 17.07 -7.49
CA ARG A 37 3.28 15.96 -8.45
C ARG A 37 4.48 15.04 -8.15
N GLU A 38 5.67 15.61 -7.98
CA GLU A 38 6.88 14.82 -7.73
C GLU A 38 6.84 14.10 -6.38
N GLU A 39 6.28 14.73 -5.36
CA GLU A 39 6.07 14.13 -4.04
C GLU A 39 5.09 12.95 -4.14
N MET A 40 3.96 13.14 -4.83
CA MET A 40 2.99 12.08 -5.10
C MET A 40 3.64 10.91 -5.81
N ILE A 41 4.40 11.14 -6.89
CA ILE A 41 5.07 10.07 -7.64
C ILE A 41 6.08 9.33 -6.75
N ALA A 42 6.88 10.05 -5.97
CA ALA A 42 7.87 9.45 -5.09
C ALA A 42 7.23 8.61 -3.97
N THR A 43 6.19 9.14 -3.33
CA THR A 43 5.48 8.46 -2.25
C THR A 43 4.71 7.25 -2.75
N VAL A 44 3.99 7.36 -3.86
CA VAL A 44 3.25 6.22 -4.45
C VAL A 44 4.23 5.15 -4.95
N ALA A 45 5.36 5.51 -5.56
CA ALA A 45 6.36 4.53 -5.99
C ALA A 45 7.08 3.84 -4.81
N ALA A 46 7.14 4.50 -3.65
CA ALA A 46 7.67 3.92 -2.42
C ALA A 46 6.59 3.24 -1.57
N TRP A 47 5.33 3.24 -2.02
CA TRP A 47 4.23 2.68 -1.27
C TRP A 47 4.43 1.17 -1.08
N PRO A 48 4.18 0.65 0.13
CA PRO A 48 4.24 -0.79 0.39
C PRO A 48 3.02 -1.45 -0.26
N PHE A 49 3.05 -1.61 -1.58
CA PHE A 49 1.99 -2.29 -2.31
C PHE A 49 1.87 -3.73 -1.86
N GLU A 50 0.66 -4.15 -1.57
CA GLU A 50 0.40 -5.55 -1.29
C GLU A 50 0.23 -6.31 -2.61
N PRO A 51 0.89 -7.47 -2.75
CA PRO A 51 0.73 -8.29 -3.94
C PRO A 51 -0.74 -8.74 -4.01
N GLU A 52 -1.34 -8.61 -5.20
CA GLU A 52 -2.67 -9.17 -5.47
C GLU A 52 -2.64 -10.72 -5.51
N GLU A 53 -1.46 -11.32 -5.31
CA GLU A 53 -1.20 -12.76 -5.19
C GLU A 53 -1.56 -13.25 -3.77
N GLY A 54 -2.86 -13.35 -3.52
CA GLY A 54 -3.39 -13.79 -2.23
C GLY A 54 -4.89 -13.99 -2.19
N LEU A 55 -5.54 -14.20 -3.35
CA LEU A 55 -6.92 -14.71 -3.43
C LEU A 55 -6.97 -16.22 -3.10
N ASP A 56 -6.19 -16.64 -2.10
CA ASP A 56 -6.21 -18.00 -1.60
C ASP A 56 -7.59 -18.28 -0.98
N GLU A 57 -8.16 -19.44 -1.28
CA GLU A 57 -9.55 -19.87 -1.04
C GLU A 57 -9.95 -19.96 0.46
N GLY A 58 -9.15 -19.39 1.36
CA GLY A 58 -9.39 -19.33 2.80
C GLY A 58 -8.97 -18.02 3.49
N HIS A 59 -8.56 -16.97 2.76
CA HIS A 59 -8.30 -15.66 3.38
C HIS A 59 -9.61 -14.87 3.50
N PRO A 60 -10.03 -14.43 4.71
CA PRO A 60 -11.16 -13.52 4.84
C PRO A 60 -10.85 -12.25 4.04
N GLU A 61 -11.86 -11.77 3.30
CA GLU A 61 -11.81 -10.67 2.31
C GLU A 61 -10.64 -9.69 2.47
N PRO A 62 -9.94 -9.32 1.38
CA PRO A 62 -8.78 -8.44 1.48
C PRO A 62 -9.22 -7.10 2.10
N THR A 63 -8.85 -6.88 3.37
CA THR A 63 -8.95 -5.59 4.06
C THR A 63 -8.04 -4.52 3.44
N HIS A 64 -7.32 -4.88 2.37
CA HIS A 64 -6.17 -4.21 1.78
C HIS A 64 -6.44 -3.67 0.37
N GLN A 65 -7.71 -3.60 -0.06
CA GLN A 65 -8.08 -3.07 -1.39
C GLN A 65 -7.52 -1.66 -1.65
N ASP A 66 -7.31 -0.88 -0.60
CA ASP A 66 -6.80 0.48 -0.67
C ASP A 66 -5.27 0.60 -0.82
N ASN A 67 -4.50 -0.49 -0.87
CA ASN A 67 -3.03 -0.47 -1.00
C ASN A 67 -2.50 -1.31 -2.19
N THR A 68 -3.29 -1.45 -3.24
CA THR A 68 -2.95 -2.21 -4.45
C THR A 68 -2.66 -1.29 -5.64
N LEU A 69 -1.96 -1.82 -6.66
CA LEU A 69 -1.77 -1.12 -7.94
C LEU A 69 -3.09 -0.85 -8.67
N SER A 70 -4.13 -1.64 -8.37
CA SER A 70 -5.50 -1.41 -8.82
C SER A 70 -6.03 -0.03 -8.42
N VAL A 71 -5.63 0.53 -7.26
CA VAL A 71 -6.01 1.88 -6.83
C VAL A 71 -5.34 2.97 -7.69
N VAL A 72 -4.08 2.77 -8.07
CA VAL A 72 -3.37 3.70 -8.99
C VAL A 72 -4.07 3.72 -10.36
N SER A 73 -4.47 2.53 -10.84
CA SER A 73 -5.23 2.38 -12.08
C SER A 73 -6.61 3.06 -11.99
N ALA A 74 -7.31 2.91 -10.87
CA ALA A 74 -8.58 3.57 -10.63
C ALA A 74 -8.44 5.10 -10.57
N ALA A 75 -7.40 5.62 -9.91
CA ALA A 75 -7.15 7.07 -9.84
C ALA A 75 -6.88 7.70 -11.22
N ARG A 76 -6.24 6.96 -12.14
CA ARG A 76 -6.15 7.37 -13.54
C ARG A 76 -7.51 7.42 -14.22
N LEU A 77 -8.35 6.41 -14.03
CA LEU A 77 -9.70 6.38 -14.61
C LEU A 77 -10.59 7.51 -14.09
N LEU A 78 -10.38 7.93 -12.85
CA LEU A 78 -11.05 9.08 -12.22
C LEU A 78 -10.46 10.44 -12.64
N GLY A 79 -9.41 10.47 -13.48
CA GLY A 79 -8.74 11.69 -13.91
C GLY A 79 -7.88 12.36 -12.83
N GLN A 80 -7.65 11.68 -11.71
CA GLN A 80 -6.79 12.17 -10.63
C GLN A 80 -5.31 12.04 -10.98
N LEU A 81 -4.96 11.05 -11.80
CA LEU A 81 -3.59 10.85 -12.31
C LEU A 81 -3.57 10.91 -13.83
N THR A 82 -2.51 11.49 -14.39
CA THR A 82 -2.28 11.46 -15.83
C THR A 82 -1.64 10.13 -16.24
N ARG A 83 -1.67 9.83 -17.56
CA ARG A 83 -0.96 8.67 -18.11
C ARG A 83 0.54 8.74 -17.83
N GLU A 84 1.12 9.93 -17.86
CA GLU A 84 2.55 10.15 -17.60
C GLU A 84 2.89 9.87 -16.14
N ASP A 85 2.03 10.27 -15.20
CA ASP A 85 2.22 10.00 -13.77
C ASP A 85 2.24 8.50 -13.48
N VAL A 86 1.26 7.77 -14.02
CA VAL A 86 1.21 6.31 -13.84
C VAL A 86 2.43 5.63 -14.45
N ALA A 87 2.88 6.09 -15.63
CA ALA A 87 4.07 5.53 -16.26
C ALA A 87 5.34 5.77 -15.43
N GLU A 88 5.49 6.96 -14.83
CA GLU A 88 6.63 7.27 -13.97
C GLU A 88 6.58 6.49 -12.65
N ILE A 89 5.40 6.36 -12.03
CA ILE A 89 5.20 5.52 -10.83
C ILE A 89 5.62 4.08 -11.14
N GLN A 90 5.12 3.51 -12.24
CA GLN A 90 5.44 2.14 -12.64
C GLN A 90 6.93 1.97 -12.92
N ARG A 91 7.55 2.93 -13.62
CA ARG A 91 8.99 2.92 -13.90
C ARG A 91 9.83 2.93 -12.64
N ARG A 92 9.45 3.71 -11.62
CA ARG A 92 10.16 3.76 -10.34
C ARG A 92 10.00 2.47 -9.52
N ILE A 93 8.83 1.84 -9.60
CA ILE A 93 8.57 0.52 -8.97
C ILE A 93 9.43 -0.56 -9.65
N ASP A 94 9.42 -0.60 -10.98
CA ASP A 94 10.22 -1.52 -11.80
C ASP A 94 11.71 -1.35 -11.51
N LEU A 95 12.22 -0.11 -11.56
CA LEU A 95 13.62 0.19 -11.22
C LEU A 95 14.03 -0.28 -9.82
N ARG A 96 13.11 -0.25 -8.84
CA ARG A 96 13.36 -0.81 -7.49
C ARG A 96 13.40 -2.33 -7.53
N ALA A 97 12.51 -2.98 -8.28
CA ALA A 97 12.47 -4.42 -8.42
C ALA A 97 13.74 -4.96 -9.11
N ASP A 98 14.18 -4.30 -10.19
CA ASP A 98 15.39 -4.66 -10.94
C ASP A 98 16.69 -4.30 -10.19
N GLY A 99 16.69 -3.20 -9.42
CA GLY A 99 17.82 -2.77 -8.59
C GLY A 99 18.07 -3.63 -7.35
N GLY A 100 17.18 -4.58 -7.04
CA GLY A 100 17.31 -5.55 -5.96
C GLY A 100 18.15 -6.79 -6.30
N ALA A 101 18.60 -6.95 -7.55
CA ALA A 101 19.46 -8.05 -7.99
C ALA A 101 20.95 -7.78 -7.71
N GLY A 102 21.30 -7.45 -6.46
CA GLY A 102 22.67 -7.45 -5.95
C GLY A 102 23.18 -8.84 -5.49
N GLY A 103 22.41 -9.90 -5.76
CA GLY A 103 22.78 -11.29 -5.49
C GLY A 103 23.62 -11.89 -6.62
N GLY A 104 24.80 -11.31 -6.87
CA GLY A 104 25.82 -11.94 -7.70
C GLY A 104 26.39 -13.16 -6.98
N THR A 105 25.68 -14.28 -7.09
CA THR A 105 26.18 -15.60 -6.70
C THR A 105 27.40 -15.96 -7.54
N GLU A 106 28.44 -16.39 -6.82
CA GLU A 106 29.60 -17.17 -7.24
C GLU A 106 29.76 -17.49 -8.73
N ARG A 107 30.86 -16.99 -9.32
CA ARG A 107 31.67 -17.84 -10.21
C ARG A 107 33.13 -17.77 -9.81
N ARG A 108 33.53 -18.75 -9.01
CA ARG A 108 34.92 -19.15 -8.77
C ARG A 108 35.50 -19.76 -10.06
N PRO A 109 36.72 -19.42 -10.49
CA PRO A 109 37.61 -20.38 -11.13
C PRO A 109 38.27 -21.31 -10.10
#